data_AF-A0A7R9GJC1-F1
#
_entry.id   AF-A0A7R9GJC1-F1
#
_cell.length_a   1.000
_cell.length_b   1.000
_cell.length_c   1.000
_cell.angle_alpha   90.00
_cell.angle_beta   90.00
_cell.angle_gamma   90.00
#
_symmetry.space_group_name_H-M   'P 1'
#
loop_
_entity.id
_entity.type
_entity.pdbx_description
1 polymer ?
#
loop_
_entity_poly.entity_id
_entity_poly.type
_entity_poly.pdbx_seq_one_letter_code
_entity_poly.pdbx_strand_id
1 'polypeptide(L)'
;MATPNYVPVITSEDLKKGLDADALTLIDVRNETEIVADGKVPKSHNVPLPEIFEAFKLPEEEFVAKYGFKRPPPPGDDVVIMCRSGRRALNAIVLLRSLGYTNLILYADSFRGWTSRGYQFLHSGILESTSDYSTAGEEEKVSPVPLIAADQAETMRKKNENTAGNWMWNCNTVGPDGETLDKAVLRRGFL
;
A
#
# COMPACT_ATOMS: atom_id res chain seq x y z
N MET A 1 3.99 35.65 5.43
CA MET A 1 2.54 35.73 5.15
C MET A 1 1.91 34.46 5.73
N ALA A 2 0.82 34.57 6.48
CA ALA A 2 0.14 33.39 7.03
C ALA A 2 -0.40 32.54 5.87
N THR A 3 -0.07 31.25 5.82
CA THR A 3 -0.65 30.35 4.83
C THR A 3 -2.14 30.20 5.14
N PRO A 4 -3.03 30.34 4.14
CA PRO A 4 -4.45 30.14 4.38
C PRO A 4 -4.69 28.70 4.84
N ASN A 5 -5.48 28.54 5.89
CA ASN A 5 -5.90 27.23 6.41
C ASN A 5 -6.87 26.48 5.47
N TYR A 6 -7.05 27.01 4.25
CA TYR A 6 -7.86 26.45 3.20
C TYR A 6 -6.95 25.85 2.12
N VAL A 7 -7.32 24.67 1.62
CA VAL A 7 -6.66 24.01 0.49
C VAL A 7 -7.65 24.02 -0.67
N PRO A 8 -7.36 24.68 -1.80
CA PRO A 8 -8.23 24.64 -2.97
C PRO A 8 -8.37 23.19 -3.46
N VAL A 9 -9.58 22.82 -3.87
CA VAL A 9 -9.90 21.47 -4.35
C VAL A 9 -10.27 21.54 -5.83
N ILE A 10 -9.70 20.66 -6.64
CA ILE A 10 -10.01 20.53 -8.07
C ILE A 10 -10.94 19.35 -8.33
N THR A 11 -11.86 19.52 -9.29
CA THR A 11 -12.76 18.45 -9.77
C THR A 11 -12.02 17.53 -10.75
N SER A 12 -12.52 16.31 -10.96
CA SER A 12 -11.93 15.40 -11.95
C SER A 12 -12.01 15.96 -13.37
N GLU A 13 -13.09 16.69 -13.70
CA GLU A 13 -13.30 17.33 -14.99
C GLU A 13 -12.25 18.39 -15.28
N ASP A 14 -12.01 19.28 -14.30
CA ASP A 14 -11.06 20.38 -14.47
C ASP A 14 -9.62 19.88 -14.40
N LEU A 15 -9.36 18.84 -13.58
CA LEU A 15 -8.08 18.15 -13.60
C LEU A 15 -7.80 17.56 -14.98
N LYS A 16 -8.78 16.86 -15.57
CA LYS A 16 -8.63 16.28 -16.91
C LYS A 16 -8.33 17.37 -17.94
N LYS A 17 -9.09 18.48 -17.96
CA LYS A 17 -8.84 19.60 -18.87
C LYS A 17 -7.43 20.19 -18.68
N GLY A 18 -6.99 20.34 -17.42
CA GLY A 18 -5.66 20.87 -17.11
C GLY A 18 -4.53 19.95 -17.55
N LEU A 19 -4.70 18.63 -17.41
CA LEU A 19 -3.76 17.63 -17.92
C LEU A 19 -3.73 17.59 -19.45
N ASP A 20 -4.88 17.69 -20.10
CA ASP A 20 -4.98 17.70 -21.56
C ASP A 20 -4.31 18.97 -22.15
N ALA A 21 -4.40 20.10 -21.44
CA ALA A 21 -3.80 21.37 -21.82
C ALA A 21 -2.34 21.57 -21.35
N ASP A 22 -1.75 20.59 -20.64
CA ASP A 22 -0.43 20.70 -20.01
C ASP A 22 -0.27 21.96 -19.12
N ALA A 23 -1.38 22.42 -18.52
CA ALA A 23 -1.46 23.65 -17.76
C ALA A 23 -1.14 23.47 -16.26
N LEU A 24 -1.06 22.23 -15.79
CA LEU A 24 -0.82 21.89 -14.38
C LEU A 24 0.12 20.71 -14.24
N THR A 25 0.74 20.59 -13.07
CA THR A 25 1.57 19.43 -12.70
C THR A 25 0.83 18.56 -11.71
N LEU A 26 0.55 17.30 -12.07
CA LEU A 26 -0.09 16.34 -11.18
C LEU A 26 0.94 15.44 -10.50
N ILE A 27 0.97 15.48 -9.17
CA ILE A 27 1.85 14.66 -8.33
C ILE A 27 1.02 13.56 -7.63
N ASP A 28 1.34 12.31 -7.92
CA ASP A 28 0.80 11.12 -7.25
C ASP A 28 1.69 10.72 -6.07
N VAL A 29 1.16 10.78 -4.85
CA VAL A 29 1.90 10.44 -3.62
C VAL A 29 1.70 8.99 -3.15
N ARG A 30 1.13 8.12 -4.00
CA ARG A 30 1.06 6.68 -3.77
C ARG A 30 2.45 6.03 -3.79
N ASN A 31 2.54 4.84 -3.20
CA ASN A 31 3.75 4.03 -3.29
C ASN A 31 3.86 3.41 -4.68
N GLU A 32 5.09 3.12 -5.12
CA GLU A 32 5.35 2.51 -6.43
C GLU A 32 4.62 1.17 -6.63
N THR A 33 4.49 0.37 -5.57
CA THR A 33 3.74 -0.90 -5.62
C THR A 33 2.27 -0.71 -5.99
N GLU A 34 1.64 0.38 -5.53
CA GLU A 34 0.27 0.73 -5.91
C GLU A 34 0.21 1.24 -7.36
N ILE A 35 1.24 1.94 -7.83
CA ILE A 35 1.32 2.39 -9.23
C ILE A 35 1.42 1.21 -10.18
N VAL A 36 2.25 0.22 -9.84
CA VAL A 36 2.42 -1.00 -10.64
C VAL A 36 1.14 -1.84 -10.63
N ALA A 37 0.48 -1.98 -9.48
CA ALA A 37 -0.71 -2.82 -9.35
C ALA A 37 -1.99 -2.17 -9.91
N ASP A 38 -2.26 -0.90 -9.56
CA ASP A 38 -3.51 -0.22 -9.90
C ASP A 38 -3.38 0.62 -11.19
N GLY A 39 -2.16 0.90 -11.66
CA GLY A 39 -1.88 1.87 -12.71
C GLY A 39 -1.79 3.32 -12.20
N LYS A 40 -1.56 4.27 -13.12
CA LYS A 40 -1.42 5.71 -12.84
C LYS A 40 -2.20 6.58 -13.82
N VAL A 41 -2.54 7.80 -13.39
CA VAL A 41 -3.14 8.80 -14.28
C VAL A 41 -2.11 9.19 -15.36
N PRO A 42 -2.50 9.33 -16.65
CA PRO A 42 -1.59 9.79 -17.69
C PRO A 42 -0.99 11.15 -17.33
N LYS A 43 0.27 11.39 -17.70
CA LYS A 43 1.04 12.61 -17.37
C LYS A 43 1.23 12.90 -15.86
N SER A 44 0.83 12.00 -14.95
CA SER A 44 1.14 12.15 -13.52
C SER A 44 2.58 11.75 -13.20
N HIS A 45 3.17 12.47 -12.24
CA HIS A 45 4.49 12.20 -11.69
C HIS A 45 4.36 11.55 -10.32
N ASN A 46 5.06 10.44 -10.08
CA ASN A 46 5.00 9.77 -8.79
C ASN A 46 6.11 10.28 -7.86
N VAL A 47 5.72 10.77 -6.69
CA VAL A 47 6.64 11.11 -5.59
C VAL A 47 6.02 10.55 -4.31
N PRO A 48 6.44 9.37 -3.83
CA PRO A 48 5.83 8.72 -2.68
C PRO A 48 5.77 9.62 -1.44
N LEU A 49 4.66 9.58 -0.71
CA LEU A 49 4.47 10.38 0.51
C LEU A 49 5.64 10.29 1.51
N PRO A 50 6.23 9.11 1.80
CA PRO A 50 7.35 9.02 2.74
C PRO A 50 8.59 9.80 2.32
N GLU A 51 8.77 10.01 1.01
CA GLU A 51 9.94 10.66 0.44
C GLU A 51 9.72 12.14 0.13
N ILE A 52 8.45 12.57 0.04
CA ILE A 52 8.09 13.89 -0.52
C ILE A 52 8.83 15.05 0.15
N PHE A 53 9.03 15.00 1.46
CA PHE A 53 9.67 16.07 2.20
C PHE A 53 11.16 16.20 1.86
N GLU A 54 11.88 15.08 1.76
CA GLU A 54 13.29 15.08 1.41
C GLU A 54 13.49 15.29 -0.09
N ALA A 55 12.64 14.69 -0.93
CA ALA A 55 12.61 14.90 -2.37
C ALA A 55 12.54 16.40 -2.71
N PHE A 56 11.64 17.13 -2.06
CA PHE A 56 11.45 18.55 -2.33
C PHE A 56 12.51 19.47 -1.72
N LYS A 57 13.51 18.92 -1.01
CA LYS A 57 14.72 19.65 -0.58
C LYS A 57 15.93 19.42 -1.48
N LEU A 58 15.90 18.37 -2.31
CA LEU A 58 17.02 18.03 -3.18
C LEU A 58 17.36 19.20 -4.13
N PRO A 59 18.63 19.28 -4.56
CA PRO A 59 19.00 20.07 -5.73
C PRO A 59 18.16 19.65 -6.95
N GLU A 60 17.86 20.61 -7.84
CA GLU A 60 16.99 20.37 -8.98
C GLU A 60 17.51 19.25 -9.89
N GLU A 61 18.83 19.17 -10.09
CA GLU A 61 19.48 18.13 -10.90
C GLU A 61 19.26 16.73 -10.33
N GLU A 62 19.42 16.55 -9.01
CA GLU A 62 19.17 15.28 -8.33
C GLU A 62 17.69 14.90 -8.33
N PHE A 63 16.80 15.89 -8.19
CA PHE A 63 15.36 15.66 -8.26
C PHE A 63 14.95 15.16 -9.65
N VAL A 64 15.43 15.81 -10.71
CA VAL A 64 15.14 15.41 -12.09
C VAL A 64 15.71 14.03 -12.38
N ALA A 65 16.93 13.73 -11.93
CA ALA A 65 17.54 12.41 -12.11
C ALA A 65 16.74 11.29 -11.43
N LYS A 66 16.17 11.56 -10.24
CA LYS A 66 15.42 10.56 -9.47
C LYS A 66 13.97 10.40 -9.92
N TYR A 67 13.24 11.49 -10.13
CA TYR A 67 11.80 11.47 -10.39
C TYR A 67 11.42 11.68 -11.87
N GLY A 68 12.38 12.06 -12.72
CA GLY A 68 12.19 12.19 -14.16
C GLY A 68 11.38 13.42 -14.58
N PHE A 69 11.23 14.42 -13.70
CA PHE A 69 10.55 15.67 -14.03
C PHE A 69 11.14 16.85 -13.26
N LYS A 70 10.90 18.06 -13.76
CA LYS A 70 11.34 19.29 -13.11
C LYS A 70 10.55 19.52 -11.82
N ARG A 71 11.24 19.70 -10.69
CA ARG A 71 10.60 20.06 -9.43
C ARG A 71 9.87 21.40 -9.60
N PRO A 72 8.56 21.50 -9.27
CA PRO A 72 7.87 22.78 -9.26
C PRO A 72 8.58 23.75 -8.32
N PRO A 73 8.83 25.02 -8.71
CA PRO A 73 9.38 26.01 -7.79
C PRO A 73 8.29 26.49 -6.80
N PRO A 74 8.64 26.85 -5.56
CA PRO A 74 7.72 27.59 -4.69
C PRO A 74 7.36 28.94 -5.35
N PRO A 75 6.10 29.40 -5.27
CA PRO A 75 5.03 28.95 -4.38
C PRO A 75 4.29 27.68 -4.81
N GLY A 76 4.58 27.11 -5.99
CA GLY A 76 3.96 25.88 -6.49
C GLY A 76 2.71 26.12 -7.33
N ASP A 77 2.73 27.13 -8.20
CA ASP A 77 1.62 27.43 -9.10
C ASP A 77 1.22 26.19 -9.92
N ASP A 78 -0.08 25.89 -9.92
CA ASP A 78 -0.70 24.79 -10.66
C ASP A 78 -0.19 23.38 -10.29
N VAL A 79 0.27 23.19 -9.06
CA VAL A 79 0.62 21.85 -8.54
C VAL A 79 -0.58 21.19 -7.89
N VAL A 80 -1.05 20.10 -8.50
CA VAL A 80 -2.14 19.26 -7.98
C VAL A 80 -1.56 18.03 -7.29
N ILE A 81 -1.99 17.75 -6.06
CA ILE A 81 -1.59 16.57 -5.29
C ILE A 81 -2.73 15.57 -5.23
N MET A 82 -2.44 14.30 -5.52
CA MET A 82 -3.39 13.19 -5.39
C MET A 82 -2.77 11.96 -4.72
N CYS A 83 -3.61 11.04 -4.27
CA CYS A 83 -3.18 9.72 -3.83
C CYS A 83 -4.18 8.65 -4.29
N ARG A 84 -4.46 7.61 -3.49
CA ARG A 84 -5.50 6.62 -3.79
C ARG A 84 -6.92 7.11 -3.48
N SER A 85 -7.12 7.77 -2.34
CA SER A 85 -8.45 8.12 -1.78
C SER A 85 -8.51 9.50 -1.09
N GLY A 86 -7.58 10.40 -1.38
CA GLY A 86 -7.53 11.77 -0.85
C GLY A 86 -6.74 11.97 0.44
N ARG A 87 -6.76 11.02 1.39
CA ARG A 87 -6.20 11.24 2.75
C ARG A 87 -4.70 11.57 2.78
N ARG A 88 -3.88 10.85 2.00
CA ARG A 88 -2.43 11.05 1.96
C ARG A 88 -2.03 12.34 1.25
N ALA A 89 -2.84 12.78 0.29
CA ALA A 89 -2.60 14.02 -0.44
C ALA A 89 -2.65 15.24 0.49
N LEU A 90 -3.56 15.26 1.47
CA LEU A 90 -3.59 16.31 2.50
C LEU A 90 -2.29 16.36 3.33
N ASN A 91 -1.78 15.20 3.75
CA ASN A 91 -0.51 15.14 4.50
C ASN A 91 0.67 15.64 3.65
N ALA A 92 0.72 15.26 2.37
CA ALA A 92 1.71 15.78 1.43
C ALA A 92 1.64 17.31 1.30
N ILE A 93 0.44 17.89 1.19
CA ILE A 93 0.24 19.34 1.13
C ILE A 93 0.76 20.03 2.40
N VAL A 94 0.53 19.45 3.59
CA VAL A 94 1.06 20.00 4.85
C VAL A 94 2.59 19.99 4.85
N LEU A 95 3.22 18.89 4.42
CA LEU A 95 4.67 18.79 4.32
C LEU A 95 5.24 19.80 3.32
N LEU A 96 4.65 19.91 2.13
CA LEU A 96 5.09 20.87 1.10
C LEU A 96 4.89 22.33 1.54
N ARG A 97 3.80 22.65 2.25
CA ARG A 97 3.58 23.98 2.84
C ARG A 97 4.68 24.38 3.82
N SER A 98 5.20 23.42 4.59
CA SER A 98 6.34 23.68 5.48
C SER A 98 7.64 24.02 4.74
N LEU A 99 7.73 23.66 3.46
CA LEU A 99 8.85 23.97 2.55
C LEU A 99 8.61 25.24 1.70
N GLY A 100 7.53 25.98 1.96
CA GLY A 100 7.23 27.24 1.26
C GLY A 100 6.31 27.12 0.03
N TYR A 101 5.75 25.94 -0.23
CA TYR A 101 4.75 25.75 -1.29
C TYR A 101 3.37 26.21 -0.81
N THR A 102 2.90 27.36 -1.27
CA THR A 102 1.63 27.95 -0.83
C THR A 102 0.47 27.68 -1.78
N ASN A 103 0.74 27.43 -3.07
CA ASN A 103 -0.27 27.39 -4.14
C ASN A 103 -0.61 25.96 -4.58
N LEU A 104 -0.75 25.06 -3.61
CA LEU A 104 -1.06 23.65 -3.85
C LEU A 104 -2.56 23.40 -3.94
N ILE A 105 -2.95 22.55 -4.88
CA ILE A 105 -4.33 22.14 -5.13
C ILE A 105 -4.50 20.68 -4.75
N LEU A 106 -5.59 20.36 -4.05
CA LEU A 106 -5.95 18.99 -3.69
C LEU A 106 -6.88 18.39 -4.74
N TYR A 107 -6.54 17.21 -5.25
CA TYR A 107 -7.51 16.35 -5.93
C TYR A 107 -8.08 15.32 -4.93
N ALA A 108 -9.21 15.68 -4.31
CA ALA A 108 -9.79 14.93 -3.19
C ALA A 108 -10.29 13.53 -3.58
N ASP A 109 -10.93 13.44 -4.75
CA ASP A 109 -11.44 12.21 -5.36
C ASP A 109 -10.31 11.22 -5.68
N SER A 110 -9.10 11.75 -5.95
CA SER A 110 -7.86 10.98 -6.12
C SER A 110 -8.00 9.87 -7.17
N PHE A 111 -7.11 8.87 -7.16
CA PHE A 111 -7.11 7.81 -8.17
C PHE A 111 -8.45 7.06 -8.28
N ARG A 112 -9.12 6.77 -7.15
CA ARG A 112 -10.43 6.09 -7.17
C ARG A 112 -11.51 6.89 -7.89
N GLY A 113 -11.58 8.19 -7.67
CA GLY A 113 -12.56 9.02 -8.36
C GLY A 113 -12.22 9.24 -9.83
N TRP A 114 -10.93 9.22 -10.18
CA TRP A 114 -10.49 9.23 -11.59
C TRP A 114 -11.01 7.99 -12.32
N THR A 115 -10.75 6.79 -11.78
CA THR A 115 -11.16 5.54 -12.41
C THR A 115 -12.67 5.30 -12.35
N SER A 116 -13.36 5.74 -11.29
CA SER A 116 -14.82 5.61 -11.22
C SER A 116 -15.57 6.41 -12.29
N ARG A 117 -14.92 7.43 -12.88
CA ARG A 117 -15.49 8.24 -13.96
C ARG A 117 -15.25 7.64 -15.36
N GLY A 118 -14.60 6.48 -15.48
CA GLY A 118 -14.26 5.92 -16.79
C GLY A 118 -13.06 6.58 -17.45
N TYR A 119 -12.29 7.42 -16.73
CA TYR A 119 -11.13 8.06 -17.32
C TYR A 119 -9.98 7.08 -17.53
N GLN A 120 -9.24 7.32 -18.61
CA GLN A 120 -8.13 6.47 -18.99
C GLN A 120 -6.99 6.58 -17.99
N PHE A 121 -6.34 5.46 -17.71
CA PHE A 121 -5.17 5.34 -16.85
C PHE A 121 -4.13 4.43 -17.51
N LEU A 122 -2.87 4.58 -17.12
CA LEU A 122 -1.76 3.78 -17.63
C LEU A 122 -1.49 2.64 -16.65
N HIS A 123 -1.67 1.40 -17.10
CA HIS A 123 -1.29 0.20 -16.36
C HIS A 123 -0.21 -0.55 -17.16
N SER A 124 0.96 -0.77 -16.57
CA SER A 124 2.09 -1.44 -17.24
C SER A 124 2.46 -0.87 -18.64
N GLY A 125 2.24 0.44 -18.85
CA GLY A 125 2.49 1.13 -20.12
C GLY A 125 1.37 1.05 -21.15
N ILE A 126 0.26 0.37 -20.82
CA ILE A 126 -0.93 0.26 -21.66
C ILE A 126 -1.99 1.24 -21.14
N LEU A 127 -2.66 1.92 -22.07
CA LEU A 127 -3.75 2.84 -21.76
C LEU A 127 -5.06 2.03 -21.60
N GLU A 128 -5.62 2.03 -20.41
CA GLU A 128 -6.83 1.30 -20.02
C GLU A 128 -7.92 2.26 -19.52
N SER A 129 -9.20 1.87 -19.61
CA SER A 129 -10.30 2.60 -18.99
C SER A 129 -11.28 1.65 -18.29
N THR A 130 -11.97 2.12 -17.24
CA THR A 130 -12.95 1.27 -16.55
C THR A 130 -14.23 1.02 -17.36
N SER A 131 -14.51 1.85 -18.39
CA SER A 131 -15.61 1.59 -19.33
C SER A 131 -15.38 0.38 -20.22
N ASP A 132 -14.12 0.01 -20.45
CA ASP A 132 -13.78 -1.19 -21.23
C ASP A 132 -14.07 -2.48 -20.43
N TYR A 133 -14.19 -2.37 -19.11
CA TYR A 133 -14.58 -3.43 -18.18
C TYR A 133 -16.08 -3.37 -17.84
N SER A 134 -16.94 -3.31 -18.86
CA SER A 134 -18.37 -3.57 -18.65
C SER A 134 -18.63 -5.09 -18.71
N THR A 135 -18.49 -5.80 -17.58
CA THR A 135 -19.33 -6.96 -17.18
C THR A 135 -18.95 -7.47 -15.78
N ALA A 136 -20.01 -7.80 -15.02
CA ALA A 136 -20.10 -8.53 -13.77
C ALA A 136 -19.95 -7.72 -12.48
N GLY A 137 -21.08 -7.16 -12.04
CA GLY A 137 -21.42 -7.27 -10.62
C GLY A 137 -21.71 -8.72 -10.25
N GLU A 138 -21.42 -9.02 -8.97
CA GLU A 138 -21.89 -10.15 -8.14
C GLU A 138 -21.24 -11.54 -8.27
N GLU A 139 -20.74 -11.95 -7.10
CA GLU A 139 -20.45 -13.28 -6.54
C GLU A 139 -19.30 -14.16 -7.09
N GLU A 140 -18.37 -14.40 -6.17
CA GLU A 140 -17.42 -15.50 -6.06
C GLU A 140 -18.02 -16.85 -6.47
N LYS A 141 -17.62 -17.37 -7.63
CA LYS A 141 -17.55 -18.82 -7.88
C LYS A 141 -16.20 -19.15 -8.49
N VAL A 142 -15.25 -19.49 -7.63
CA VAL A 142 -14.03 -20.18 -8.04
C VAL A 142 -14.45 -21.55 -8.56
N SER A 143 -14.52 -21.69 -9.89
CA SER A 143 -14.60 -22.98 -10.57
C SER A 143 -13.32 -23.78 -10.25
N PRO A 144 -13.41 -25.07 -9.94
CA PRO A 144 -12.26 -25.85 -9.48
C PRO A 144 -11.17 -25.91 -10.55
N VAL A 145 -9.95 -25.56 -10.15
CA VAL A 145 -8.74 -25.75 -10.96
C VAL A 145 -8.49 -27.26 -11.08
N PRO A 146 -8.26 -27.81 -12.28
CA PRO A 146 -7.95 -29.24 -12.43
C PRO A 146 -6.57 -29.55 -11.84
N LEU A 147 -6.53 -30.49 -10.88
CA LEU A 147 -5.31 -31.12 -10.39
C LEU A 147 -4.69 -31.94 -11.51
N ILE A 148 -3.72 -31.37 -12.22
CA ILE A 148 -2.88 -32.12 -13.14
C ILE A 148 -1.84 -32.87 -12.31
N ALA A 149 -1.86 -34.19 -12.46
CA ALA A 149 -1.07 -35.16 -11.72
C ALA A 149 0.45 -34.88 -11.77
N ALA A 150 1.07 -34.85 -10.60
CA ALA A 150 2.51 -35.07 -10.42
C ALA A 150 2.69 -36.42 -9.73
N ASP A 151 2.71 -37.47 -10.56
CA ASP A 151 3.50 -38.67 -10.30
C ASP A 151 4.99 -38.27 -10.34
N GLN A 152 5.84 -38.97 -9.59
CA GLN A 152 7.28 -38.78 -9.37
C GLN A 152 7.70 -38.00 -8.11
N ALA A 153 7.36 -38.55 -6.94
CA ALA A 153 8.16 -38.36 -5.72
C ALA A 153 8.09 -39.61 -4.81
N GLU A 154 8.26 -40.81 -5.39
CA GLU A 154 8.27 -42.09 -4.67
C GLU A 154 9.65 -42.75 -4.54
N THR A 155 10.74 -42.01 -4.80
CA THR A 155 12.11 -42.56 -4.71
C THR A 155 13.02 -41.84 -3.73
N MET A 156 12.55 -41.40 -2.55
CA MET A 156 13.40 -41.16 -1.35
C MET A 156 12.65 -41.28 -0.01
N ARG A 157 11.96 -42.41 0.24
CA ARG A 157 11.45 -42.80 1.58
C ARG A 157 11.74 -44.27 1.93
N LYS A 158 13.00 -44.69 1.73
CA LYS A 158 13.58 -45.87 2.41
C LYS A 158 15.01 -45.54 2.85
N LYS A 159 15.12 -44.75 3.92
CA LYS A 159 16.26 -44.71 4.87
C LYS A 159 16.01 -43.65 5.96
N ASN A 160 15.11 -43.95 6.90
CA ASN A 160 15.26 -43.60 8.31
C ASN A 160 14.27 -44.38 9.20
N GLU A 161 14.16 -45.69 8.96
CA GLU A 161 13.77 -46.60 10.04
C GLU A 161 14.94 -46.66 11.03
N ASN A 162 14.96 -45.70 11.95
CA ASN A 162 15.50 -45.82 13.31
C ASN A 162 15.45 -44.43 13.97
N THR A 163 14.33 -44.13 14.61
CA THR A 163 14.24 -43.58 15.97
C THR A 163 12.75 -43.58 16.33
N ALA A 164 12.24 -44.76 16.70
CA ALA A 164 10.94 -44.87 17.36
C ALA A 164 11.07 -44.21 18.74
N GLY A 165 10.10 -43.37 19.12
CA GLY A 165 10.28 -42.64 20.37
C GLY A 165 9.15 -41.83 20.98
N ASN A 166 7.89 -42.00 20.56
CA ASN A 166 6.70 -41.70 21.39
C ASN A 166 6.53 -40.23 21.86
N TRP A 167 5.50 -39.96 22.67
CA TRP A 167 5.11 -38.70 23.34
C TRP A 167 3.94 -37.93 22.68
N MET A 168 2.80 -38.59 22.77
CA MET A 168 1.47 -37.99 22.85
C MET A 168 1.25 -37.44 24.28
N TRP A 169 0.78 -36.19 24.34
CA TRP A 169 0.14 -35.43 25.43
C TRP A 169 0.00 -36.07 26.82
N ASN A 170 0.46 -35.36 27.87
CA ASN A 170 -0.38 -35.20 29.07
C ASN A 170 -0.04 -33.94 29.88
N CYS A 171 -1.09 -33.27 30.36
CA CYS A 171 -1.04 -32.15 31.29
C CYS A 171 -1.02 -32.70 32.72
N ASN A 172 -0.01 -32.34 33.53
CA ASN A 172 -0.15 -32.20 34.98
C ASN A 172 1.06 -31.48 35.59
N THR A 173 0.76 -30.55 36.49
CA THR A 173 1.67 -29.68 37.26
C THR A 173 2.34 -30.42 38.44
N VAL A 174 3.67 -30.34 38.61
CA VAL A 174 4.40 -30.40 39.92
C VAL A 174 5.80 -29.74 39.79
N GLY A 175 6.29 -29.11 40.86
CA GLY A 175 7.49 -28.27 40.97
C GLY A 175 8.87 -28.95 41.06
N PRO A 176 9.95 -28.18 41.36
CA PRO A 176 11.34 -28.47 40.96
C PRO A 176 12.14 -29.44 41.86
N ASP A 177 11.52 -30.11 42.82
CA ASP A 177 12.22 -30.73 43.96
C ASP A 177 11.98 -32.25 44.17
N GLY A 178 11.29 -32.93 43.26
CA GLY A 178 11.58 -34.34 42.95
C GLY A 178 11.52 -35.40 44.06
N GLU A 179 10.61 -35.30 45.04
CA GLU A 179 10.37 -36.38 46.02
C GLU A 179 8.97 -37.01 45.90
N THR A 180 8.94 -38.34 45.70
CA THR A 180 7.75 -39.19 45.76
C THR A 180 7.42 -39.57 47.20
N LEU A 181 6.18 -39.32 47.65
CA LEU A 181 5.66 -39.85 48.91
C LEU A 181 4.48 -40.79 48.68
N ASP A 182 4.64 -42.00 49.22
CA ASP A 182 3.69 -43.10 49.27
C ASP A 182 2.57 -42.84 50.30
N LYS A 183 1.39 -43.40 50.05
CA LYS A 183 0.16 -43.15 50.81
C LYS A 183 0.14 -43.90 52.13
N ALA A 184 0.39 -43.22 53.25
CA ALA A 184 -0.02 -43.69 54.57
C ALA A 184 -0.12 -42.55 55.61
N VAL A 185 -1.33 -42.37 56.14
CA VAL A 185 -1.66 -41.88 57.49
C VAL A 185 -1.42 -40.39 57.80
N LEU A 186 -2.50 -39.60 57.75
CA LEU A 186 -2.74 -38.47 58.65
C LEU A 186 -4.08 -38.67 59.38
N ARG A 187 -4.00 -39.35 60.54
CA ARG A 187 -4.92 -39.10 61.68
C ARG A 187 -4.27 -37.97 62.50
N ARG A 188 -5.04 -36.89 62.73
CA ARG A 188 -4.96 -35.92 63.87
C ARG A 188 -3.58 -35.22 64.03
N GLY A 189 -3.44 -33.91 63.94
CA GLY A 189 -4.19 -32.85 64.63
C GLY A 189 -3.33 -32.30 65.79
N PHE A 190 -3.16 -30.97 65.85
CA PHE A 190 -2.61 -30.18 66.98
C PHE A 190 -1.13 -30.47 67.35
N LEU A 191 -0.20 -29.52 67.48
CA LEU A 191 -0.17 -28.13 67.97
C LEU A 191 1.03 -27.41 67.36
#